data_AF-A0A955EKX0-F1
#
_entry.id   AF-A0A955EKX0-F1
#
_cell.length_a   1.000
_cell.length_b   1.000
_cell.length_c   1.000
_cell.angle_alpha   90.00
_cell.angle_beta   90.00
_cell.angle_gamma   90.00
#
_symmetry.space_group_name_H-M   'P 1'
#
loop_
_entity.id
_entity.type
_entity.pdbx_description
1 polymer ?
#
loop_
_entity_poly.entity_id
_entity_poly.type
_entity_poly.pdbx_seq_one_letter_code
_entity_poly.pdbx_strand_id
1 'polypeptide(L)'
;ILYDEPTTGLDPVRADGINRLIRRLQVDLGVSGVVVTHDLVSAAAVADRVIMLDEGRVIAEGTLADLHHHENPRVRRFLAGESAPDHAAAAAEGSPDA
;
A
#
# COMPACT_ATOMS: atom_id res chain seq x y z
N ILE A 1 -5.33 -12.83 -12.29
CA ILE A 1 -6.27 -12.93 -11.16
C ILE A 1 -6.20 -11.64 -10.36
N LEU A 2 -7.33 -11.12 -9.92
CA LEU A 2 -7.42 -9.88 -9.13
C LEU A 2 -7.80 -10.25 -7.69
N TYR A 3 -7.07 -9.71 -6.72
CA TYR A 3 -7.35 -9.85 -5.29
C TYR A 3 -7.51 -8.46 -4.69
N ASP A 4 -8.62 -8.22 -4.00
CA ASP A 4 -8.90 -6.98 -3.30
C ASP A 4 -8.89 -7.24 -1.80
N GLU A 5 -7.87 -6.72 -1.13
CA GLU A 5 -7.64 -6.86 0.32
C GLU A 5 -7.79 -8.30 0.86
N PRO A 6 -7.09 -9.30 0.26
CA PRO A 6 -7.34 -10.73 0.53
C PRO A 6 -6.98 -11.18 1.94
N THR A 7 -6.20 -10.39 2.68
CA THR A 7 -5.72 -10.69 4.04
C THR A 7 -6.37 -9.85 5.12
N THR A 8 -7.31 -8.97 4.78
CA THR A 8 -7.95 -8.07 5.75
C THR A 8 -8.71 -8.84 6.82
N GLY A 9 -8.53 -8.44 8.09
CA GLY A 9 -9.19 -9.05 9.25
C GLY A 9 -8.61 -10.39 9.70
N LEU A 10 -7.53 -10.87 9.05
CA LEU A 10 -6.81 -12.06 9.49
C LEU A 10 -5.70 -11.70 10.48
N ASP A 11 -5.40 -12.63 11.38
CA ASP A 11 -4.16 -12.55 12.17
C ASP A 11 -2.93 -12.75 11.26
N PRO A 12 -1.74 -12.27 11.69
CA PRO A 12 -0.54 -12.32 10.86
C PRO A 12 -0.15 -13.71 10.35
N VAL A 13 -0.40 -14.77 11.14
CA VAL A 13 -0.07 -16.14 10.75
C VAL A 13 -0.96 -16.63 9.61
N ARG A 14 -2.27 -16.33 9.70
CA ARG A 14 -3.22 -16.67 8.63
C ARG A 14 -2.99 -15.84 7.37
N ALA A 15 -2.73 -14.54 7.50
CA ALA A 15 -2.43 -13.66 6.38
C ALA A 15 -1.22 -14.16 5.57
N ASP A 16 -0.14 -14.54 6.26
CA ASP A 16 1.04 -15.16 5.66
C ASP A 16 0.72 -16.48 4.92
N GLY A 17 -0.16 -17.31 5.49
CA GLY A 17 -0.69 -18.49 4.82
C GLY A 17 -1.41 -18.19 3.50
N ILE A 18 -2.25 -17.16 3.47
CA ILE A 18 -2.95 -16.70 2.25
C ILE A 18 -1.96 -16.15 1.23
N ASN A 19 -0.99 -15.35 1.63
CA ASN A 19 0.03 -14.79 0.74
C ASN A 19 0.85 -15.87 0.03
N ARG A 20 1.29 -16.89 0.78
CA ARG A 20 1.95 -18.06 0.19
C ARG A 20 1.07 -18.80 -0.80
N LEU A 21 -0.23 -18.95 -0.50
CA LEU A 21 -1.17 -19.60 -1.40
C LEU A 21 -1.31 -18.80 -2.70
N ILE A 22 -1.48 -17.48 -2.63
CA ILE A 22 -1.56 -16.61 -3.80
C ILE A 22 -0.30 -16.75 -4.66
N ARG A 23 0.90 -16.65 -4.05
CA ARG A 23 2.17 -16.79 -4.76
C ARG A 23 2.33 -18.15 -5.42
N ARG A 24 1.96 -19.22 -4.70
CA ARG A 24 2.00 -20.58 -5.25
C ARG A 24 1.05 -20.74 -6.43
N LEU A 25 -0.19 -20.27 -6.32
CA LEU A 25 -1.16 -20.37 -7.41
C LEU A 25 -0.74 -19.58 -8.65
N GLN A 26 -0.12 -18.41 -8.47
CA GLN A 26 0.47 -17.65 -9.57
C GLN A 26 1.50 -18.50 -10.34
N VAL A 27 2.42 -19.15 -9.62
CA VAL A 27 3.48 -19.99 -10.21
C VAL A 27 2.90 -21.26 -10.84
N ASP A 28 2.08 -22.01 -10.09
CA ASP A 28 1.53 -23.30 -10.51
C ASP A 28 0.62 -23.16 -11.75
N LEU A 29 -0.10 -22.04 -11.87
CA LEU A 29 -1.01 -21.78 -13.00
C LEU A 29 -0.37 -20.93 -14.11
N GLY A 30 0.81 -20.34 -13.87
CA GLY A 30 1.48 -19.44 -14.82
C GLY A 30 0.68 -18.17 -15.15
N VAL A 31 -0.09 -17.66 -14.18
CA VAL A 31 -0.99 -16.51 -14.39
C VAL A 31 -0.44 -15.24 -13.74
N SER A 32 -0.74 -14.08 -14.33
CA SER A 32 -0.47 -12.79 -13.68
C SER A 32 -1.48 -12.54 -12.55
N GLY A 33 -0.97 -12.13 -11.38
CA GLY A 33 -1.77 -11.69 -10.23
C GLY A 33 -1.66 -10.19 -10.01
N VAL A 34 -2.76 -9.54 -9.64
CA VAL A 34 -2.77 -8.16 -9.11
C VAL A 34 -3.42 -8.23 -7.73
N VAL A 35 -2.70 -7.73 -6.73
CA VAL A 35 -3.17 -7.67 -5.34
C VAL A 35 -3.28 -6.20 -4.97
N VAL A 36 -4.47 -5.78 -4.53
CA VAL A 36 -4.71 -4.47 -3.93
C VAL A 36 -4.65 -4.66 -2.43
N THR A 37 -3.75 -3.94 -1.78
CA THR A 37 -3.67 -3.93 -0.32
C THR A 37 -3.00 -2.67 0.20
N HIS A 38 -3.36 -2.28 1.42
CA HIS A 38 -2.65 -1.29 2.22
C HIS A 38 -1.60 -1.91 3.17
N ASP A 39 -1.54 -3.24 3.29
CA ASP A 39 -0.56 -3.94 4.13
C ASP A 39 0.76 -4.16 3.39
N LEU A 40 1.81 -3.48 3.85
CA LEU A 40 3.17 -3.59 3.28
C LEU A 40 3.80 -4.97 3.49
N VAL A 41 3.43 -5.69 4.56
CA VAL A 41 3.94 -7.06 4.80
C VAL A 41 3.37 -8.00 3.74
N SER A 42 2.07 -7.86 3.45
CA SER A 42 1.41 -8.60 2.39
C SER A 42 1.98 -8.27 1.02
N ALA A 43 2.13 -6.97 0.70
CA ALA A 43 2.74 -6.52 -0.54
C ALA A 43 4.15 -7.09 -0.74
N ALA A 44 5.00 -7.04 0.29
CA ALA A 44 6.35 -7.60 0.26
C ALA A 44 6.38 -9.12 0.03
N ALA A 45 5.36 -9.84 0.52
CA ALA A 45 5.29 -11.29 0.41
C ALA A 45 4.87 -11.78 -0.99
N VAL A 46 4.07 -11.01 -1.73
CA VAL A 46 3.47 -11.47 -2.99
C VAL A 46 3.95 -10.70 -4.22
N ALA A 47 4.34 -9.44 -4.09
CA ALA A 47 4.53 -8.56 -5.23
C ALA A 47 5.93 -8.66 -5.84
N ASP A 48 5.99 -8.81 -7.16
CA ASP A 48 7.21 -8.59 -7.96
C ASP A 48 7.40 -7.10 -8.31
N ARG A 49 6.29 -6.37 -8.41
CA ARG A 49 6.21 -4.93 -8.71
C ARG A 49 5.12 -4.28 -7.86
N VAL A 50 5.39 -3.10 -7.35
CA VAL A 50 4.48 -2.31 -6.52
C VAL A 50 4.13 -1.01 -7.25
N ILE A 51 2.87 -0.61 -7.15
CA ILE A 51 2.35 0.67 -7.63
C ILE A 51 1.65 1.32 -6.44
N MET A 52 2.01 2.56 -6.13
CA MET A 52 1.35 3.32 -5.07
C MET A 52 0.39 4.33 -5.68
N LEU A 53 -0.85 4.30 -5.19
CA LEU A 53 -1.91 5.22 -5.58
C LEU A 53 -2.19 6.23 -4.47
N ASP A 54 -2.44 7.47 -4.86
CA ASP A 54 -2.87 8.56 -3.98
C ASP A 54 -3.81 9.49 -4.75
N GLU A 55 -4.97 9.79 -4.18
CA GLU A 55 -6.04 10.58 -4.83
C GLU A 55 -6.35 10.14 -6.28
N GLY A 56 -6.36 8.82 -6.52
CA GLY A 56 -6.62 8.24 -7.85
C GLY A 56 -5.49 8.38 -8.87
N ARG A 57 -4.29 8.80 -8.45
CA ARG A 57 -3.11 8.95 -9.30
C ARG A 57 -1.99 8.01 -8.86
N VAL A 58 -1.25 7.49 -9.82
CA VAL A 58 0.00 6.76 -9.55
C VAL A 58 1.05 7.77 -9.11
N ILE A 59 1.57 7.60 -7.89
CA ILE A 59 2.60 8.48 -7.32
C ILE A 59 3.98 7.81 -7.20
N ALA A 60 4.04 6.48 -7.33
CA ALA A 60 5.26 5.69 -7.42
C ALA A 60 4.99 4.34 -8.09
N GLU A 61 6.01 3.81 -8.77
CA GLU A 61 6.04 2.47 -9.35
C GLU A 61 7.46 1.92 -9.26
N GLY A 62 7.61 0.64 -8.91
CA GLY A 62 8.92 -0.01 -8.83
C GLY A 62 8.90 -1.22 -7.91
N THR A 63 10.07 -1.68 -7.50
CA THR A 63 10.18 -2.64 -6.39
C THR A 63 9.94 -1.93 -5.06
N LEU A 64 9.63 -2.68 -4.00
CA LEU A 64 9.48 -2.10 -2.67
C LEU A 64 10.76 -1.37 -2.21
N ALA A 65 11.93 -1.87 -2.61
CA ALA A 65 13.22 -1.22 -2.33
C ALA A 65 13.39 0.11 -3.07
N ASP A 66 12.94 0.21 -4.33
CA ASP A 66 12.94 1.47 -5.08
C ASP A 66 12.03 2.50 -4.41
N LEU A 67 10.86 2.04 -3.95
CA LEU A 67 9.86 2.87 -3.26
C LEU A 67 10.40 3.46 -1.95
N HIS A 68 11.21 2.73 -1.19
CA HIS A 68 11.86 3.25 0.03
C HIS A 68 12.83 4.41 -0.24
N HIS A 69 13.44 4.46 -1.44
CA HIS A 69 14.36 5.52 -1.85
C HIS A 69 13.69 6.58 -2.74
N HIS A 70 12.36 6.54 -2.87
CA HIS A 70 11.63 7.41 -3.75
C HIS A 70 11.69 8.88 -3.29
N GLU A 71 11.83 9.82 -4.23
CA GLU A 71 11.98 11.24 -3.91
C GLU A 71 10.74 11.83 -3.22
N ASN A 72 9.55 11.35 -3.64
CA ASN A 72 8.25 11.79 -3.12
C ASN A 72 8.11 11.56 -1.59
N PRO A 73 7.96 12.64 -0.79
CA PRO A 73 7.80 12.53 0.66
C PRO A 73 6.51 11.82 1.11
N ARG A 74 5.45 11.78 0.29
CA ARG A 74 4.22 11.03 0.62
C ARG A 74 4.48 9.53 0.58
N VAL A 75 5.19 9.05 -0.44
CA VAL A 75 5.59 7.65 -0.60
C VAL A 75 6.44 7.20 0.59
N ARG A 76 7.47 7.98 0.93
CA ARG A 76 8.36 7.66 2.06
C ARG A 76 7.62 7.63 3.40
N ARG A 77 6.73 8.60 3.66
CA ARG A 77 5.92 8.63 4.90
C ARG A 77 5.00 7.42 5.03
N PHE A 78 4.30 7.06 3.95
CA PHE A 78 3.44 5.88 3.94
C PHE A 78 4.22 4.61 4.24
N LEU A 79 5.38 4.42 3.61
CA LEU A 79 6.26 3.27 3.84
C LEU A 79 6.84 3.24 5.26
N ALA A 80 7.07 4.40 5.87
CA ALA A 80 7.54 4.52 7.24
C ALA A 80 6.43 4.32 8.28
N GLY A 81 5.16 4.23 7.86
CA GLY A 81 4.01 4.20 8.78
C GLY A 81 3.81 5.52 9.53
N GLU A 82 4.34 6.62 8.99
CA GLU A 82 4.22 7.95 9.60
C GLU A 82 2.89 8.60 9.19
N SER A 83 2.07 8.95 10.18
CA SER A 83 0.87 9.77 9.94
C SER A 83 1.30 11.17 9.48
N ALA A 84 0.69 11.68 8.41
CA ALA A 84 0.84 13.08 8.07
C ALA A 84 0.31 13.95 9.22
N PRO A 85 0.91 15.13 9.50
CA PRO A 85 0.29 16.09 10.40
C PRO A 85 -1.10 16.42 9.85
N ASP A 86 -2.09 16.22 10.72
CA ASP A 86 -3.50 16.40 10.45
C ASP A 86 -3.72 17.73 9.73
N HIS A 87 -4.39 17.74 8.57
CA HIS A 87 -4.78 18.97 7.88
C HIS A 87 -5.86 19.77 8.64
N ALA A 88 -6.12 19.43 9.91
CA ALA A 88 -7.16 19.99 10.76
C ALA A 88 -6.81 21.33 11.45
N ALA A 89 -5.73 22.02 11.09
CA ALA A 89 -5.34 23.29 11.75
C ALA A 89 -5.06 24.47 10.80
N ALA A 90 -5.54 24.44 9.55
CA ALA A 90 -5.39 25.57 8.61
C ALA A 90 -6.73 26.24 8.21
N ALA A 91 -7.84 25.88 8.86
CA ALA A 91 -9.16 26.47 8.59
C ALA A 91 -9.74 27.31 9.76
N ALA A 92 -8.92 27.65 10.77
CA ALA A 92 -9.36 28.40 11.95
C ALA A 92 -8.68 29.77 12.09
N GLU A 93 -8.35 30.45 10.99
CA GLU A 93 -8.01 31.88 11.02
C GLU A 93 -8.68 32.56 9.82
N GLY A 94 -9.97 32.89 9.99
CA GLY A 94 -10.81 33.50 8.97
C GLY A 94 -11.88 34.38 9.58
N SER A 95 -11.43 35.52 10.12
CA SER A 95 -12.16 36.76 10.45
C SER A 95 -13.28 36.74 11.51
N PRO A 96 -13.25 37.68 12.49
CA PRO A 96 -14.36 37.94 13.40
C PRO A 96 -15.51 38.61 12.63
N ASP A 97 -16.72 38.12 12.87
CA ASP A 97 -17.97 38.68 12.37
C ASP A 97 -18.34 39.97 13.14
N ALA A 98 -18.78 40.98 12.38
CA ALA A 98 -19.72 42.07 12.71
C ALA A 98 -19.42 43.04 13.87
#